data_AF-A0A968JKD2-F1
#
_entry.id   AF-A0A968JKD2-F1
#
_cell.length_a   1.000
_cell.length_b   1.000
_cell.length_c   1.000
_cell.angle_alpha   90.00
_cell.angle_beta   90.00
_cell.angle_gamma   90.00
#
_symmetry.space_group_name_H-M   'P 1'
#
loop_
_entity.id
_entity.type
_entity.pdbx_description
1 polymer ?
#
loop_
_entity_poly.entity_id
_entity_poly.type
_entity_poly.pdbx_seq_one_letter_code
_entity_poly.pdbx_strand_id
1 'polypeptide(L)' 'MKRYTILFLLLFLALIHAFSQEQKISGVVTDAENGDPLPGVSVMVEGTEKGWLPIMKENIQF' A
#
# COMPACT_ATOMS: atom_id res chain seq x y z
N MET A 1 27.56 -27.85 -13.68
CA MET A 1 27.36 -27.24 -12.34
C MET A 1 27.02 -25.75 -12.40
N LYS A 2 27.86 -24.89 -13.02
CA LYS A 2 27.69 -23.41 -13.01
C LYS A 2 26.36 -22.87 -13.58
N ARG A 3 25.76 -23.56 -14.56
CA ARG A 3 24.52 -23.13 -15.25
C ARG A 3 23.28 -23.19 -14.35
N TYR A 4 23.22 -24.13 -13.42
CA TYR A 4 22.13 -24.24 -12.43
C TYR A 4 22.35 -23.29 -11.24
N THR A 5 23.60 -22.94 -10.94
CA THR A 5 23.96 -22.00 -9.87
C THR A 5 23.36 -20.61 -10.11
N ILE A 6 23.39 -20.12 -11.35
CA ILE A 6 22.80 -18.83 -11.72
C ILE A 6 21.28 -18.86 -11.57
N LEU A 7 20.65 -19.99 -11.94
CA LEU A 7 19.19 -20.16 -11.86
C LEU A 7 18.72 -20.17 -10.40
N PHE A 8 19.47 -20.83 -9.50
CA PHE A 8 19.22 -20.79 -8.07
C PHE A 8 19.41 -19.40 -7.46
N LEU A 9 20.42 -18.65 -7.90
CA LEU A 9 20.66 -17.28 -7.46
C LEU A 9 19.52 -16.33 -7.85
N LEU A 10 19.03 -16.44 -9.10
CA LEU A 10 17.87 -15.68 -9.58
C LEU A 10 16.61 -16.00 -8.79
N LEU A 11 16.39 -17.29 -8.48
CA LEU A 11 15.23 -17.72 -7.68
C LEU A 11 15.29 -17.15 -6.26
N PHE A 12 16.47 -17.16 -5.64
CA PHE A 12 16.67 -16.59 -4.30
C PHE A 12 16.43 -15.08 -4.30
N LEU A 13 16.90 -14.37 -5.32
CA LEU A 13 16.68 -12.93 -5.45
C LEU A 13 15.20 -12.58 -5.65
N ALA A 14 14.45 -13.39 -6.40
CA ALA A 14 13.01 -13.19 -6.59
C ALA A 14 12.20 -13.33 -5.30
N LEU A 15 12.59 -14.21 -4.38
CA LEU A 15 11.92 -14.38 -3.08
C LEU A 15 12.03 -13.14 -2.19
N ILE A 16 13.13 -12.38 -2.29
CA ILE A 16 13.32 -11.15 -1.51
C ILE A 16 12.37 -10.04 -2.00
N HIS A 17 12.05 -10.01 -3.30
CA HIS A 17 11.14 -9.01 -3.87
C HIS A 17 9.66 -9.30 -3.61
N ALA A 18 9.30 -10.55 -3.26
CA ALA A 18 7.93 -10.94 -2.97
C ALA A 18 7.38 -10.29 -1.68
N PHE A 19 8.26 -9.97 -0.71
CA PHE A 19 7.87 -9.39 0.58
C PHE A 19 7.72 -7.86 0.57
N SER A 20 7.97 -7.18 -0.56
CA SER A 20 7.95 -5.72 -0.67
C SER A 20 6.82 -5.19 -1.57
N GLN A 21 5.78 -5.99 -1.84
CA GLN A 21 4.64 -5.50 -2.61
C GLN A 21 3.78 -4.59 -1.71
N GLU A 22 3.90 -3.28 -1.88
CA GLU A 22 2.97 -2.32 -1.29
C GLU A 22 1.58 -2.54 -1.88
N GLN A 23 0.64 -2.97 -1.04
CA GLN A 23 -0.76 -3.00 -1.41
C GLN A 23 -1.32 -1.59 -1.34
N LYS A 24 -1.66 -1.08 -2.52
CA LYS A 24 -2.26 0.22 -2.71
C LYS A 24 -3.76 0.20 -2.44
N ILE A 25 -4.14 0.71 -1.29
CA ILE A 25 -5.53 0.95 -0.92
C ILE A 25 -5.91 2.34 -1.44
N SER A 26 -7.16 2.58 -1.83
CA SER A 26 -7.59 3.91 -2.24
C SER A 26 -9.06 4.14 -1.89
N GLY A 27 -9.44 5.37 -1.57
CA GLY A 27 -10.81 5.71 -1.18
C GLY A 27 -11.02 7.21 -1.00
N VAL A 28 -12.25 7.62 -0.70
CA VAL A 28 -12.61 8.98 -0.28
C VAL A 28 -13.39 8.85 1.02
N VAL A 29 -13.06 9.66 2.02
CA VAL A 29 -13.83 9.71 3.27
C VAL A 29 -14.96 10.71 3.09
N THR A 30 -16.20 10.28 3.23
CA THR A 30 -17.41 11.11 3.08
C THR A 30 -18.23 11.17 4.36
N ASP A 31 -18.92 12.28 4.56
CA ASP A 31 -19.91 12.45 5.62
C ASP A 31 -21.12 11.52 5.41
N ALA A 32 -21.65 10.98 6.51
CA ALA A 32 -22.73 9.99 6.45
C ALA A 32 -24.10 10.59 6.11
N GLU A 33 -24.32 11.88 6.40
CA GLU A 33 -25.61 12.55 6.17
C GLU A 33 -25.65 13.22 4.80
N ASN A 34 -24.55 13.86 4.40
CA ASN A 34 -24.51 14.73 3.23
C ASN A 34 -23.70 14.14 2.04
N GLY A 35 -22.89 13.10 2.28
CA GLY A 35 -22.04 12.51 1.24
C GLY A 35 -20.83 13.37 0.83
N ASP A 36 -20.64 14.53 1.47
CA ASP A 36 -19.54 15.45 1.18
C ASP A 36 -18.19 14.88 1.67
N PRO A 37 -17.07 15.10 0.96
CA PRO A 37 -15.77 14.63 1.40
C PRO A 37 -15.32 15.35 2.67
N LEU A 38 -14.81 14.62 3.67
CA LEU A 38 -14.35 15.18 4.94
C LEU A 38 -12.84 15.49 4.87
N PRO A 39 -12.44 16.79 4.89
CA PRO A 39 -11.03 17.17 4.87
C PRO A 39 -10.40 17.04 6.26
N GLY A 40 -9.12 16.68 6.33
CA GLY A 40 -8.33 16.80 7.57
C GLY A 40 -8.65 15.76 8.66
N VAL A 41 -9.37 14.69 8.32
CA VAL A 41 -9.53 13.53 9.22
C VAL A 41 -8.25 12.69 9.26
N SER A 42 -8.09 11.81 10.23
CA SER A 42 -6.97 10.85 10.25
C SER A 42 -7.51 9.45 10.04
N VAL A 43 -6.92 8.69 9.12
CA VAL A 43 -7.29 7.30 8.82
C VAL A 43 -6.12 6.41 9.22
N MET A 44 -6.39 5.45 10.10
CA MET A 44 -5.45 4.42 10.52
C MET A 44 -5.92 3.07 9.99
N VAL A 45 -5.05 2.30 9.36
CA VAL A 45 -5.36 0.93 8.96
C VAL A 45 -5.10 0.01 10.14
N GLU A 46 -6.17 -0.60 10.65
CA GLU A 46 -6.11 -1.52 11.79
C GLU A 46 -5.11 -2.65 11.54
N GLY A 47 -4.23 -2.90 12.52
CA GLY A 47 -3.16 -3.89 12.41
C GLY A 47 -1.89 -3.41 11.68
N THR A 48 -1.82 -2.13 11.28
CA THR A 48 -0.60 -1.52 10.72
C THR A 48 -0.19 -0.28 11.50
N GLU A 49 1.09 0.06 11.49
CA GLU A 49 1.58 1.36 11.99
C GLU A 49 1.44 2.49 10.95
N LYS A 50 0.78 2.23 9.81
CA LYS A 50 0.61 3.20 8.72
C LYS A 50 -0.63 4.07 8.98
N GLY A 51 -0.42 5.34 9.32
CA GLY A 51 -1.45 6.37 9.43
C GLY A 51 -1.45 7.36 8.25
N TRP A 52 -2.61 7.90 7.87
CA TRP A 52 -2.76 8.83 6.75
C TRP A 52 -3.69 10.03 7.08
N LEU A 53 -3.37 11.20 6.51
CA LEU A 53 -4.21 12.39 6.50
C LEU A 53 -4.74 12.61 5.07
N PRO A 54 -6.06 12.45 4.78
CA PRO A 54 -6.61 12.74 3.47
C PRO A 54 -6.57 14.26 3.24
N ILE A 55 -5.70 14.66 2.30
CA ILE A 55 -5.66 16.01 1.74
C ILE A 55 -6.55 15.99 0.50
N MET A 56 -7.41 17.01 0.36
CA MET A 56 -8.34 17.19 -0.75
C MET A 56 -7.60 17.37 -2.10
N LYS A 57 -7.11 16.28 -2.69
CA LYS A 57 -7.01 16.05 -4.13
C LYS A 57 -6.39 14.69 -4.42
N GLU A 58 -7.03 13.99 -5.34
CA GLU A 58 -6.54 12.85 -6.10
C GLU A 58 -6.02 11.66 -5.29
N ASN A 59 -6.91 10.67 -5.17
CA ASN A 59 -6.56 9.25 -5.14
C ASN A 59 -5.64 8.86 -3.98
N ILE A 60 -6.22 8.34 -2.89
CA ILE A 60 -5.45 7.72 -1.81
C ILE A 60 -4.59 6.60 -2.42
N GLN A 61 -3.29 6.55 -2.11
CA GLN A 61 -2.38 5.50 -2.56
C GLN A 61 -1.68 4.97 -1.31
N PHE A 62 -1.67 3.64 -1.10
CA PHE A 62 -0.88 2.99 -0.05
C PHE A 62 0.25 2.15 -0.66
#